data_AF-A0A349W1I2-F1
#
_entry.id   AF-A0A349W1I2-F1
#
_cell.length_a   1.000
_cell.length_b   1.000
_cell.length_c   1.000
_cell.angle_alpha   90.00
_cell.angle_beta   90.00
_cell.angle_gamma   90.00
#
_symmetry.space_group_name_H-M   'P 1'
#
loop_
_entity.id
_entity.type
_entity.pdbx_description
1 polymer ?
#
loop_
_entity_poly.entity_id
_entity_poly.type
_entity_poly.pdbx_seq_one_letter_code
_entity_poly.pdbx_strand_id
1 'polypeptide(L)'
;MLKNSLKLVHFVLFMSVLNFIFFHFPFYTFVFKNVDYKSFGGIVLIGSLMVLMLVMNAFVLYLFFSASRRFGKSILVLFFLINSVAVYFVNTYSVILDETMIGNILNTRYSESSGFFSLKLIVYLVFLGIIPSIFIIKAKIIKDKPKKFFITSSLSLLFIVILIFANATNWLWIDKNSKTLGALAMPWSYTVNISRFYIHEHQKNKKEILLPDAKITDHKKTVVVLVIGESARRDNFSLYGYQKNTNPLLSKTPNLYHFDATSCSTYTTAGVKCILEHKNTDDLYEILPNYLYRNDVDVIWRTSNWGEPPVHIKEYETNDQLATNCKGEGCAYDEVLLTGLKERISSSKKDKIFVVLHTSTSHGPTYSKKYPAQFELFKPVCNSVELGNCSKEELINAYDNTVVYTDYILHNLIEDLKQLKEYNSAMLFVSDHGESLGENNLYMHGLPMSIAPKEQYEIPFIVWVSDHSKQLKPNKTLTQNHVFHSVLKFLDMKSPIYDENMDIFE
;
A
#
# COMPACT_ATOMS: atom_id res chain seq x y z
N MET A 1 -12.79 48.54 -14.47
CA MET A 1 -11.63 48.81 -13.56
C MET A 1 -12.10 48.62 -12.13
N LEU A 2 -11.56 47.65 -11.38
CA LEU A 2 -11.86 47.49 -9.95
C LEU A 2 -11.27 48.68 -9.19
N LYS A 3 -12.11 49.64 -8.78
CA LYS A 3 -11.67 50.86 -8.10
C LYS A 3 -11.21 50.61 -6.66
N ASN A 4 -11.52 49.45 -6.06
CA ASN A 4 -11.27 49.18 -4.65
C ASN A 4 -10.13 48.17 -4.45
N SER A 5 -9.21 48.48 -3.54
CA SER A 5 -8.19 47.55 -3.05
C SER A 5 -8.83 46.45 -2.20
N LEU A 6 -8.52 45.18 -2.51
CA LEU A 6 -9.07 44.02 -1.82
C LEU A 6 -8.18 43.61 -0.64
N LYS A 7 -8.81 43.31 0.51
CA LYS A 7 -8.15 42.63 1.63
C LYS A 7 -7.72 41.23 1.16
N LEU A 8 -6.51 40.80 1.51
CA LEU A 8 -5.94 39.53 1.06
C LEU A 8 -6.88 38.34 1.30
N VAL A 9 -7.40 38.18 2.51
CA VAL A 9 -8.34 37.10 2.87
C VAL A 9 -9.57 37.06 1.96
N HIS A 10 -10.14 38.23 1.62
CA HIS A 10 -11.34 38.29 0.77
C HIS A 10 -10.99 37.91 -0.67
N PHE A 11 -9.81 38.33 -1.14
CA PHE A 11 -9.33 37.97 -2.46
C PHE A 11 -9.10 36.45 -2.59
N VAL A 12 -8.41 35.82 -1.64
CA VAL A 12 -8.13 34.37 -1.74
C VAL A 12 -9.38 33.51 -1.57
N LEU A 13 -10.34 33.92 -0.72
CA LEU A 13 -11.63 33.24 -0.61
C LEU A 13 -12.44 33.35 -1.90
N PHE A 14 -12.50 34.55 -2.49
CA PHE A 14 -13.16 34.76 -3.78
C PHE A 14 -12.53 33.90 -4.89
N MET A 15 -11.19 33.87 -4.95
CA MET A 15 -10.49 33.06 -5.95
C MET A 15 -10.66 31.55 -5.70
N SER A 16 -10.74 31.11 -4.45
CA SER A 16 -11.04 29.72 -4.10
C SER A 16 -12.45 29.33 -4.55
N VAL A 17 -13.45 30.18 -4.33
CA VAL A 17 -14.83 29.96 -4.82
C VAL A 17 -14.89 29.93 -6.35
N LEU A 18 -14.19 30.82 -7.05
CA LEU A 18 -14.13 30.77 -8.52
C LEU A 18 -13.49 29.47 -9.00
N ASN A 19 -12.39 29.06 -8.37
CA ASN A 19 -11.70 27.82 -8.72
C ASN A 19 -12.58 26.58 -8.46
N PHE A 20 -13.34 26.59 -7.36
CA PHE A 20 -14.34 25.57 -7.06
C PHE A 20 -15.40 25.49 -8.17
N ILE A 21 -16.02 26.61 -8.52
CA ILE A 21 -17.11 26.65 -9.51
C ILE A 21 -16.62 26.23 -10.89
N PHE A 22 -15.45 26.70 -11.32
CA PHE A 22 -14.96 26.46 -12.67
C PHE A 22 -14.34 25.07 -12.87
N PHE A 23 -13.69 24.52 -11.84
CA PHE A 23 -12.81 23.37 -12.04
C PHE A 23 -13.21 22.12 -11.25
N HIS A 24 -14.09 22.21 -10.25
CA HIS A 24 -14.40 21.05 -9.39
C HIS A 24 -15.75 20.37 -9.68
N PHE A 25 -16.46 20.77 -10.74
CA PHE A 25 -17.70 20.10 -11.11
C PHE A 25 -17.55 18.56 -11.30
N PRO A 26 -16.49 18.05 -11.94
CA PRO A 26 -16.27 16.59 -12.04
C PRO A 26 -16.04 15.92 -10.70
N PHE A 27 -15.26 16.55 -9.81
CA PHE A 27 -15.02 16.07 -8.45
C PHE A 27 -16.34 15.89 -7.69
N TYR A 28 -17.21 16.91 -7.69
CA TYR A 28 -18.49 16.80 -6.98
C TYR A 28 -19.45 15.83 -7.65
N THR A 29 -19.48 15.79 -8.98
CA THR A 29 -20.26 14.78 -9.71
C THR A 29 -19.86 13.37 -9.29
N PHE A 30 -18.56 13.11 -9.09
CA PHE A 30 -18.07 11.85 -8.57
C PHE A 30 -18.53 11.60 -7.12
N VAL A 31 -18.38 12.58 -6.22
CA VAL A 31 -18.82 12.44 -4.82
C VAL A 31 -20.33 12.17 -4.73
N PHE A 32 -21.17 12.96 -5.41
CA PHE A 32 -22.63 12.79 -5.39
C PHE A 32 -23.10 11.45 -5.98
N LYS A 33 -22.34 10.84 -6.90
CA LYS A 33 -22.64 9.50 -7.45
C LYS A 33 -22.26 8.37 -6.51
N ASN A 34 -21.29 8.58 -5.62
CA ASN A 34 -20.66 7.53 -4.81
C ASN A 34 -20.93 7.66 -3.30
N VAL A 35 -21.65 8.71 -2.88
CA VAL A 35 -22.11 8.93 -1.51
C VAL A 35 -23.64 8.96 -1.51
N ASP A 36 -24.27 8.30 -0.54
CA ASP A 36 -25.72 8.38 -0.37
C ASP A 36 -26.13 9.76 0.15
N TYR A 37 -26.44 10.68 -0.78
CA TYR A 37 -26.87 12.04 -0.50
C TYR A 37 -28.23 12.12 0.21
N LYS A 38 -28.97 11.01 0.35
CA LYS A 38 -30.23 10.98 1.11
C LYS A 38 -30.01 10.69 2.60
N SER A 39 -28.88 10.08 2.94
CA SER A 39 -28.51 9.83 4.33
C SER A 39 -27.94 11.09 5.00
N PHE A 40 -28.17 11.24 6.31
CA PHE A 40 -27.58 12.33 7.08
C PHE A 40 -26.04 12.31 7.02
N GLY A 41 -25.44 11.11 7.17
CA GLY A 41 -23.99 10.93 7.06
C GLY A 41 -23.44 11.35 5.70
N GLY A 42 -24.12 11.00 4.62
CA GLY A 42 -23.72 11.39 3.27
C GLY A 42 -23.83 12.89 3.02
N ILE A 43 -24.89 13.56 3.52
CA ILE A 43 -25.02 15.02 3.43
C ILE A 43 -23.86 15.71 4.17
N VAL A 44 -23.52 15.24 5.37
CA VAL A 44 -22.41 15.78 6.17
C VAL A 44 -21.06 15.55 5.46
N LEU A 45 -20.84 14.37 4.89
CA LEU A 45 -19.62 14.07 4.12
C LEU A 45 -19.48 14.98 2.89
N ILE A 46 -20.53 15.10 2.08
CA ILE A 46 -20.52 15.96 0.89
C ILE A 46 -20.24 17.42 1.28
N GLY A 47 -20.99 17.95 2.25
CA GLY A 47 -20.84 19.33 2.71
C GLY A 47 -19.45 19.61 3.28
N SER A 48 -18.92 18.68 4.08
CA SER A 48 -17.59 18.84 4.67
C SER A 48 -16.47 18.74 3.64
N LEU A 49 -16.56 17.86 2.63
CA LEU A 49 -15.60 17.81 1.53
C LEU A 49 -15.61 19.11 0.70
N MET A 50 -16.79 19.69 0.44
CA MET A 50 -16.92 20.98 -0.25
C MET A 50 -16.25 22.11 0.54
N VAL A 51 -16.54 22.21 1.84
CA VAL A 51 -15.95 23.22 2.72
C VAL A 51 -14.44 23.02 2.84
N LEU A 52 -13.98 21.78 3.01
CA LEU A 52 -12.57 21.44 3.11
C LEU A 52 -11.82 21.86 1.84
N MET A 53 -12.36 21.57 0.65
CA MET A 53 -11.75 21.99 -0.63
C MET A 53 -11.62 23.51 -0.73
N LEU A 54 -12.68 24.25 -0.39
CA LEU A 54 -12.69 25.72 -0.42
C LEU A 54 -11.67 26.31 0.55
N VAL A 55 -11.64 25.80 1.79
CA VAL A 55 -10.76 26.30 2.84
C VAL A 55 -9.31 25.95 2.56
N MET A 56 -9.02 24.71 2.16
CA MET A 56 -7.66 24.27 1.85
C MET A 56 -7.09 25.07 0.68
N ASN A 57 -7.85 25.26 -0.39
CA ASN A 57 -7.40 26.07 -1.52
C ASN A 57 -7.20 27.54 -1.13
N ALA A 58 -8.14 28.13 -0.38
CA ALA A 58 -7.98 29.50 0.12
C ALA A 58 -6.76 29.65 1.05
N PHE A 59 -6.49 28.65 1.89
CA PHE A 59 -5.36 28.62 2.81
C PHE A 59 -4.03 28.57 2.06
N VAL A 60 -3.86 27.66 1.10
CA VAL A 60 -2.61 27.58 0.31
C VAL A 60 -2.38 28.87 -0.49
N LEU A 61 -3.43 29.41 -1.11
CA LEU A 61 -3.34 30.71 -1.78
C LEU A 61 -2.99 31.85 -0.79
N TYR A 62 -3.55 31.84 0.42
CA TYR A 62 -3.20 32.81 1.46
C TYR A 62 -1.70 32.77 1.78
N LEU A 63 -1.11 31.58 1.90
CA LEU A 63 0.32 31.41 2.14
C LEU A 63 1.16 31.97 0.98
N PHE A 64 0.84 31.63 -0.27
CA PHE A 64 1.58 32.12 -1.44
C PHE A 64 1.55 33.64 -1.56
N PHE A 65 0.38 34.26 -1.40
CA PHE A 65 0.25 35.72 -1.47
C PHE A 65 0.86 36.45 -0.27
N SER A 66 0.90 35.80 0.90
CA SER A 66 1.56 36.33 2.09
C SER A 66 3.08 36.32 1.95
N ALA A 67 3.64 35.25 1.36
CA ALA A 67 5.06 35.13 1.04
C ALA A 67 5.47 36.20 0.01
N SER A 68 4.76 36.28 -1.13
CA SER A 68 4.97 37.35 -2.12
C SER A 68 3.74 37.53 -3.00
N ARG A 69 3.26 38.78 -3.13
CA ARG A 69 2.11 39.10 -4.00
C ARG A 69 2.38 38.80 -5.47
N ARG A 70 3.62 38.96 -5.93
CA ARG A 70 3.99 38.66 -7.33
C ARG A 70 3.97 37.14 -7.53
N PHE A 71 4.58 36.40 -6.60
CA PHE A 71 4.58 34.94 -6.61
C PHE A 71 3.17 34.35 -6.58
N GLY A 72 2.33 34.79 -5.61
CA GLY A 72 0.95 34.33 -5.51
C GLY A 72 0.12 34.62 -6.77
N LYS A 73 0.30 35.78 -7.40
CA LYS A 73 -0.34 36.08 -8.68
C LYS A 73 0.14 35.16 -9.80
N SER A 74 1.44 34.96 -9.93
CA SER A 74 2.02 34.12 -10.98
C SER A 74 1.54 32.67 -10.87
N ILE A 75 1.56 32.10 -9.66
CA ILE A 75 1.09 30.73 -9.42
C ILE A 75 -0.41 30.61 -9.67
N LEU A 76 -1.22 31.57 -9.21
CA LEU A 76 -2.67 31.53 -9.41
C LEU A 76 -3.07 31.67 -10.89
N VAL A 77 -2.37 32.52 -11.66
CA VAL A 77 -2.54 32.60 -13.12
C VAL A 77 -2.19 31.27 -13.78
N LEU A 78 -1.05 30.69 -13.40
CA LEU A 78 -0.63 29.38 -13.91
C LEU A 78 -1.68 28.30 -13.63
N PHE A 79 -2.21 28.24 -12.39
CA PHE A 79 -3.25 27.30 -12.02
C PHE A 79 -4.53 27.49 -12.83
N PHE A 80 -5.01 28.72 -13.05
CA PHE A 80 -6.22 28.94 -13.86
C PHE A 80 -6.02 28.53 -15.33
N LEU A 81 -4.83 28.79 -15.90
CA LEU A 81 -4.51 28.35 -17.26
C LEU A 81 -4.44 26.82 -17.36
N ILE A 82 -3.68 26.16 -16.50
CA ILE A 82 -3.56 24.69 -16.53
C ILE A 82 -4.89 24.03 -16.20
N ASN A 83 -5.61 24.52 -15.18
CA ASN A 83 -6.93 23.99 -14.82
C ASN A 83 -7.94 24.10 -15.97
N SER A 84 -7.87 25.17 -16.77
CA SER A 84 -8.76 25.32 -17.94
C SER A 84 -8.52 24.25 -19.01
N VAL A 85 -7.26 23.85 -19.22
CA VAL A 85 -6.89 22.75 -20.13
C VAL A 85 -7.26 21.41 -19.50
N ALA A 86 -6.89 21.19 -18.23
CA ALA A 86 -7.16 19.99 -17.47
C ALA A 86 -8.67 19.68 -17.44
N VAL A 87 -9.52 20.65 -17.05
CA VAL A 87 -10.97 20.47 -16.98
C VAL A 87 -11.60 20.23 -18.37
N TYR A 88 -11.02 20.75 -19.45
CA TYR A 88 -11.46 20.42 -20.81
C TYR A 88 -11.27 18.93 -21.11
N PHE A 89 -10.11 18.38 -20.76
CA PHE A 89 -9.81 16.95 -20.97
C PHE A 89 -10.66 16.05 -20.07
N VAL A 90 -10.84 16.42 -18.81
CA VAL A 90 -11.74 15.72 -17.88
C VAL A 90 -13.17 15.72 -18.41
N ASN A 91 -13.71 16.87 -18.84
CA ASN A 91 -15.12 16.97 -19.27
C ASN A 91 -15.38 16.39 -20.67
N THR A 92 -14.41 16.48 -21.59
CA THR A 92 -14.62 16.08 -22.99
C THR A 92 -14.24 14.62 -23.22
N TYR A 93 -13.21 14.13 -22.55
CA TYR A 93 -12.67 12.79 -22.77
C TYR A 93 -12.74 11.90 -21.53
N SER A 94 -13.33 12.38 -20.42
CA SER A 94 -13.40 11.63 -19.15
C SER A 94 -12.02 11.22 -18.62
N VAL A 95 -10.99 12.03 -18.92
CA VAL A 95 -9.62 11.80 -18.44
C VAL A 95 -9.57 11.90 -16.92
N ILE A 96 -8.88 10.95 -16.29
CA ILE A 96 -8.52 10.99 -14.87
C ILE A 96 -7.06 11.44 -14.80
N LEU A 97 -6.77 12.56 -14.14
CA LEU A 97 -5.42 13.13 -14.02
C LEU A 97 -4.63 12.45 -12.90
N ASP A 98 -4.52 11.14 -12.96
CA ASP A 98 -3.70 10.33 -12.07
C ASP A 98 -2.22 10.33 -12.51
N GLU A 99 -1.39 9.60 -11.76
CA GLU A 99 0.04 9.49 -12.04
C GLU A 99 0.34 8.91 -13.43
N THR A 100 -0.42 7.89 -13.86
CA THR A 100 -0.27 7.28 -15.19
C THR A 100 -0.52 8.29 -16.29
N MET A 101 -1.60 9.09 -16.16
CA MET A 101 -1.91 10.14 -17.13
C MET A 101 -0.83 11.22 -17.16
N ILE A 102 -0.26 11.59 -16.01
CA ILE A 102 0.90 12.50 -15.97
C ILE A 102 2.09 11.89 -16.72
N GLY A 103 2.37 10.60 -16.54
CA GLY A 103 3.39 9.88 -17.30
C GLY A 103 3.16 9.96 -18.81
N ASN A 104 1.92 9.77 -19.27
CA ASN A 104 1.54 9.93 -20.68
C ASN A 104 1.78 11.36 -21.18
N ILE A 105 1.41 12.38 -20.40
CA ILE A 105 1.61 13.79 -20.75
C ILE A 105 3.11 14.13 -20.86
N LEU A 106 3.94 13.64 -19.93
CA LEU A 106 5.38 13.93 -19.92
C LEU A 106 6.16 13.19 -21.03
N ASN A 107 5.64 12.05 -21.51
CA ASN A 107 6.27 11.24 -22.55
C ASN A 107 5.62 11.37 -23.94
N THR A 108 4.61 12.23 -24.10
CA THR A 108 3.89 12.39 -25.37
C THR A 108 4.75 13.06 -26.44
N ARG A 109 4.41 12.80 -27.71
CA ARG A 109 5.04 13.43 -28.88
C ARG A 109 4.16 14.54 -29.46
N TYR A 110 4.77 15.50 -30.17
CA TYR A 110 4.02 16.60 -30.81
C TYR A 110 2.89 16.08 -31.70
N SER A 111 3.16 15.05 -32.52
CA SER A 111 2.19 14.41 -33.40
C SER A 111 0.97 13.82 -32.68
N GLU A 112 1.13 13.38 -31.43
CA GLU A 112 0.04 12.88 -30.59
C GLU A 112 -0.74 14.04 -29.96
N SER A 113 -0.04 15.01 -29.39
CA SER A 113 -0.64 16.14 -28.68
C SER A 113 -1.39 17.13 -29.61
N SER A 114 -0.90 17.35 -30.84
CA SER A 114 -1.51 18.29 -31.78
C SER A 114 -2.90 17.87 -32.24
N GLY A 115 -3.19 16.56 -32.23
CA GLY A 115 -4.51 16.02 -32.57
C GLY A 115 -5.62 16.41 -31.60
N PHE A 116 -5.29 16.85 -30.39
CA PHE A 116 -6.26 17.30 -29.39
C PHE A 116 -6.63 18.79 -29.50
N PHE A 117 -5.98 19.54 -30.39
CA PHE A 117 -6.28 20.94 -30.60
C PHE A 117 -7.69 21.11 -31.19
N SER A 118 -8.53 21.91 -30.51
CA SER A 118 -9.90 22.16 -30.96
C SER A 118 -10.36 23.57 -30.60
N LEU A 119 -11.34 24.09 -31.33
CA LEU A 119 -11.97 25.38 -30.99
C LEU A 119 -12.58 25.34 -29.58
N LYS A 120 -13.10 24.18 -29.15
CA LYS A 120 -13.66 23.99 -27.80
C LYS A 120 -12.58 24.12 -26.72
N LEU A 121 -11.37 23.59 -26.95
CA LEU A 121 -10.23 23.79 -26.04
C LEU A 121 -9.87 25.28 -25.93
N ILE A 122 -9.88 26.03 -27.03
CA ILE A 122 -9.63 27.48 -27.03
C ILE A 122 -10.69 28.20 -26.18
N VAL A 123 -11.97 27.84 -26.31
CA VAL A 123 -13.06 28.41 -25.51
C VAL A 123 -12.81 28.18 -24.02
N TYR A 124 -12.48 26.94 -23.61
CA TYR A 124 -12.14 26.65 -22.22
C TYR A 124 -10.95 27.50 -21.73
N LEU A 125 -9.88 27.55 -22.51
CA LEU A 125 -8.68 28.32 -22.16
C LEU A 125 -8.97 29.82 -22.03
N VAL A 126 -9.75 30.41 -22.94
CA VAL A 126 -10.07 31.83 -22.92
C VAL A 126 -10.96 32.17 -21.73
N PHE A 127 -12.08 31.47 -21.56
CA PHE A 127 -13.10 31.82 -20.57
C PHE A 127 -12.75 31.40 -19.14
N LEU A 128 -12.12 30.22 -18.97
CA LEU A 128 -11.79 29.71 -17.65
C LEU A 128 -10.33 30.01 -17.25
N GLY A 129 -9.44 30.23 -18.23
CA GLY A 129 -8.02 30.53 -17.97
C GLY A 129 -7.69 32.02 -18.11
N ILE A 130 -7.73 32.54 -19.34
CA ILE A 130 -7.19 33.86 -19.70
C ILE A 130 -8.00 35.00 -19.07
N ILE A 131 -9.33 34.98 -19.17
CA ILE A 131 -10.17 36.06 -18.62
C ILE A 131 -9.99 36.19 -17.09
N PRO A 132 -10.10 35.11 -16.30
CA PRO A 132 -9.80 35.17 -14.86
C PRO A 132 -8.35 35.59 -14.57
N SER A 133 -7.38 35.16 -15.40
CA SER A 133 -5.98 35.55 -15.25
C SER A 133 -5.76 37.06 -15.40
N ILE A 134 -6.44 37.70 -16.35
CA ILE A 134 -6.40 39.16 -16.52
C ILE A 134 -6.95 39.85 -15.26
N PHE A 135 -8.02 39.33 -14.66
CA PHE A 135 -8.56 39.83 -13.39
C PHE A 135 -7.55 39.69 -12.25
N ILE A 136 -6.92 38.52 -12.09
CA ILE A 136 -5.90 38.25 -11.06
C ILE A 136 -4.73 39.22 -11.17
N ILE A 137 -4.22 39.44 -12.39
CA ILE A 137 -3.10 40.36 -12.64
C ILE A 137 -3.48 41.79 -12.26
N LYS A 138 -4.68 42.25 -12.65
CA LYS A 138 -5.16 43.62 -12.39
C LYS A 138 -5.60 43.87 -10.94
N ALA A 139 -5.87 42.83 -10.15
CA ALA A 139 -6.33 42.97 -8.77
C ALA A 139 -5.31 43.69 -7.88
N LYS A 140 -5.75 44.74 -7.17
CA LYS A 140 -4.93 45.45 -6.16
C LYS A 140 -5.17 44.83 -4.80
N ILE A 141 -4.15 44.16 -4.25
CA ILE A 141 -4.26 43.36 -3.02
C ILE A 141 -3.46 44.02 -1.90
N ILE A 142 -4.12 44.26 -0.76
CA ILE A 142 -3.53 44.83 0.45
C ILE A 142 -2.80 43.72 1.20
N LYS A 143 -1.53 43.96 1.57
CA LYS A 143 -0.73 43.01 2.35
C LYS A 143 -1.18 43.03 3.82
N ASP A 144 -1.32 41.85 4.40
CA ASP A 144 -1.58 41.74 5.84
C ASP A 144 -0.31 42.02 6.67
N LYS A 145 -0.51 42.52 7.89
CA LYS A 145 0.58 42.65 8.88
C LYS A 145 1.01 41.25 9.37
N PRO A 146 2.28 41.04 9.77
CA PRO A 146 2.76 39.72 10.22
C PRO A 146 1.91 39.08 11.32
N LYS A 147 1.47 39.85 12.33
CA LYS A 147 0.57 39.36 13.38
C LYS A 147 -0.73 38.76 12.83
N LYS A 148 -1.32 39.41 11.82
CA LYS A 148 -2.56 38.94 11.20
C LYS A 148 -2.32 37.68 10.36
N PHE A 149 -1.18 37.61 9.67
CA PHE A 149 -0.77 36.40 8.97
C PHE A 149 -0.74 35.19 9.90
N PHE A 150 -0.02 35.28 11.03
CA PHE A 150 0.06 34.15 11.97
C PHE A 150 -1.32 33.76 12.52
N ILE A 151 -2.14 34.74 12.94
CA ILE A 151 -3.48 34.47 13.46
C ILE A 151 -4.36 33.78 12.39
N THR A 152 -4.43 34.33 11.18
CA THR A 152 -5.25 33.77 10.11
C THR A 152 -4.77 32.39 9.70
N SER A 153 -3.46 32.19 9.52
CA SER A 153 -2.91 30.89 9.16
C SER A 153 -3.15 29.83 10.24
N SER A 154 -2.94 30.16 11.53
CA SER A 154 -3.19 29.23 12.63
C SER A 154 -4.67 28.86 12.77
N LEU A 155 -5.58 29.83 12.66
CA LEU A 155 -7.03 29.56 12.72
C LEU A 155 -7.51 28.74 11.52
N SER A 156 -7.01 29.04 10.30
CA SER A 156 -7.33 28.25 9.12
C SER A 156 -6.82 26.82 9.23
N LEU A 157 -5.59 26.62 9.70
CA LEU A 157 -5.03 25.28 9.91
C LEU A 157 -5.80 24.52 10.99
N LEU A 158 -6.13 25.15 12.12
CA LEU A 158 -6.96 24.55 13.16
C LEU A 158 -8.32 24.12 12.61
N PHE A 159 -8.97 24.97 11.80
CA PHE A 159 -10.25 24.64 11.20
C PHE A 159 -10.15 23.47 10.20
N ILE A 160 -9.09 23.42 9.39
CA ILE A 160 -8.80 22.29 8.49
C ILE A 160 -8.63 20.99 9.31
N VAL A 161 -7.85 21.02 10.39
CA VAL A 161 -7.62 19.86 11.25
C VAL A 161 -8.95 19.39 11.87
N ILE A 162 -9.77 20.30 12.40
CA ILE A 162 -11.09 19.97 12.94
C ILE A 162 -11.98 19.31 11.87
N LEU A 163 -11.99 19.83 10.64
CA LEU A 163 -12.77 19.24 9.54
C LEU A 163 -12.27 17.84 9.14
N ILE A 164 -10.96 17.62 9.16
CA ILE A 164 -10.37 16.30 8.89
C ILE A 164 -10.79 15.30 9.97
N PHE A 165 -10.67 15.66 11.26
CA PHE A 165 -11.08 14.80 12.37
C PHE A 165 -12.60 14.59 12.42
N ALA A 166 -13.40 15.60 12.07
CA ALA A 166 -14.85 15.45 11.95
C ALA A 166 -15.26 14.45 10.85
N ASN A 167 -14.37 14.16 9.91
CA ASN A 167 -14.56 13.16 8.86
C ASN A 167 -13.87 11.82 9.14
N ALA A 168 -13.34 11.59 10.34
CA ALA A 168 -12.58 10.38 10.67
C ALA A 168 -13.38 9.09 10.40
N THR A 169 -14.68 9.10 10.67
CA THR A 169 -15.57 7.94 10.39
C THR A 169 -15.70 7.61 8.90
N ASN A 170 -15.43 8.57 8.00
CA ASN A 170 -15.52 8.42 6.56
C ASN A 170 -14.16 8.13 5.89
N TRP A 171 -13.07 7.98 6.65
CA TRP A 171 -11.73 7.80 6.09
C TRP A 171 -11.61 6.59 5.18
N LEU A 172 -12.28 5.47 5.51
CA LEU A 172 -12.26 4.27 4.65
C LEU A 172 -12.87 4.54 3.27
N TRP A 173 -13.97 5.31 3.20
CA TRP A 173 -14.57 5.69 1.93
C TRP A 173 -13.66 6.64 1.15
N ILE A 174 -13.04 7.61 1.82
CA ILE A 174 -12.11 8.57 1.20
C ILE A 174 -10.88 7.82 0.67
N ASP A 175 -10.33 6.90 1.44
CA ASP A 175 -9.16 6.10 1.07
C ASP A 175 -9.44 5.20 -0.14
N LYS A 176 -10.55 4.45 -0.10
CA LYS A 176 -11.04 3.63 -1.22
C LYS A 176 -11.16 4.43 -2.52
N ASN A 177 -11.56 5.70 -2.44
CA ASN A 177 -11.76 6.58 -3.58
C ASN A 177 -10.61 7.59 -3.80
N SER A 178 -9.51 7.47 -3.06
CA SER A 178 -8.46 8.49 -2.95
C SER A 178 -7.79 8.80 -4.28
N LYS A 179 -7.54 7.77 -5.10
CA LYS A 179 -6.95 7.92 -6.45
C LYS A 179 -7.82 8.82 -7.34
N THR A 180 -9.13 8.54 -7.41
CA THR A 180 -10.07 9.30 -8.24
C THR A 180 -10.33 10.69 -7.67
N LEU A 181 -10.52 10.81 -6.35
CA LEU A 181 -10.70 12.11 -5.69
C LEU A 181 -9.50 13.01 -5.92
N GLY A 182 -8.29 12.48 -5.72
CA GLY A 182 -7.03 13.20 -5.95
C GLY A 182 -6.86 13.62 -7.41
N ALA A 183 -7.19 12.74 -8.35
CA ALA A 183 -7.09 13.03 -9.78
C ALA A 183 -8.10 14.08 -10.30
N LEU A 184 -9.21 14.32 -9.57
CA LEU A 184 -10.22 15.32 -9.92
C LEU A 184 -10.07 16.66 -9.17
N ALA A 185 -9.25 16.70 -8.12
CA ALA A 185 -9.05 17.88 -7.28
C ALA A 185 -8.04 18.86 -7.91
N MET A 186 -8.45 19.75 -8.82
CA MET A 186 -7.56 20.70 -9.49
C MET A 186 -7.26 21.95 -8.63
N PRO A 187 -6.01 22.45 -8.52
CA PRO A 187 -4.80 22.08 -9.25
C PRO A 187 -3.98 20.93 -8.61
N TRP A 188 -4.47 20.38 -7.50
CA TRP A 188 -3.77 19.39 -6.69
C TRP A 188 -3.52 18.08 -7.45
N SER A 189 -4.43 17.71 -8.35
CA SER A 189 -4.34 16.51 -9.18
C SER A 189 -3.01 16.43 -9.92
N TYR A 190 -2.71 17.39 -10.80
CA TYR A 190 -1.46 17.36 -11.55
C TYR A 190 -0.25 17.79 -10.72
N THR A 191 -0.38 18.71 -9.75
CA THR A 191 0.79 19.14 -8.95
C THR A 191 1.34 18.03 -8.06
N VAL A 192 0.46 17.27 -7.41
CA VAL A 192 0.85 16.12 -6.59
C VAL A 192 1.27 14.94 -7.48
N ASN A 193 0.52 14.61 -8.53
CA ASN A 193 0.83 13.45 -9.36
C ASN A 193 2.10 13.63 -10.21
N ILE A 194 2.49 14.85 -10.60
CA ILE A 194 3.83 15.12 -11.17
C ILE A 194 4.93 14.79 -10.17
N SER A 195 4.77 15.21 -8.91
CA SER A 195 5.75 14.92 -7.87
C SER A 195 5.84 13.41 -7.61
N ARG A 196 4.69 12.73 -7.51
CA ARG A 196 4.62 11.26 -7.34
C ARG A 196 5.29 10.52 -8.49
N PHE A 197 4.99 10.90 -9.73
CA PHE A 197 5.60 10.31 -10.93
C PHE A 197 7.14 10.36 -10.85
N TYR A 198 7.73 11.52 -10.58
CA TYR A 198 9.19 11.61 -10.48
C TYR A 198 9.78 10.90 -9.27
N ILE A 199 9.07 10.89 -8.12
CA ILE A 199 9.51 10.14 -6.94
C ILE A 199 9.51 8.63 -7.25
N HIS A 200 8.44 8.09 -7.83
CA HIS A 200 8.35 6.69 -8.18
C HIS A 200 9.34 6.31 -9.30
N GLU A 201 9.52 7.15 -10.32
CA GLU A 201 10.56 6.93 -11.34
C GLU A 201 11.96 6.94 -10.73
N HIS A 202 12.24 7.84 -9.78
CA HIS A 202 13.52 7.83 -9.06
C HIS A 202 13.71 6.57 -8.23
N GLN A 203 12.66 6.10 -7.53
CA GLN A 203 12.69 4.87 -6.76
C GLN A 203 12.92 3.64 -7.63
N LYS A 204 12.23 3.53 -8.78
CA LYS A 204 12.45 2.46 -9.76
C LYS A 204 13.88 2.41 -10.29
N ASN A 205 14.52 3.58 -10.43
CA ASN A 205 15.88 3.70 -10.93
C ASN A 205 16.96 3.60 -9.83
N LYS A 206 16.58 3.45 -8.56
CA LYS A 206 17.52 3.29 -7.45
C LYS A 206 18.17 1.91 -7.54
N LYS A 207 19.49 1.88 -7.69
CA LYS A 207 20.27 0.63 -7.69
C LYS A 207 20.50 0.17 -6.26
N GLU A 208 20.34 -1.13 -6.04
CA GLU A 208 20.67 -1.78 -4.78
C GLU A 208 22.19 -1.81 -4.53
N ILE A 209 22.58 -1.77 -3.26
CA ILE A 209 23.94 -2.00 -2.80
C ILE A 209 24.14 -3.52 -2.74
N LEU A 210 24.96 -4.04 -3.65
CA LEU A 210 25.25 -5.47 -3.71
C LEU A 210 25.93 -5.95 -2.43
N LEU A 211 25.48 -7.09 -1.93
CA LEU A 211 26.08 -7.75 -0.78
C LEU A 211 27.34 -8.53 -1.22
N PRO A 212 28.30 -8.79 -0.31
CA PRO A 212 29.46 -9.64 -0.61
C PRO A 212 29.03 -11.04 -1.08
N ASP A 213 29.76 -11.65 -2.00
CA ASP A 213 29.44 -12.98 -2.54
C ASP A 213 29.34 -14.05 -1.44
N ALA A 214 28.40 -14.98 -1.62
CA ALA A 214 28.23 -16.19 -0.82
C ALA A 214 28.62 -17.43 -1.61
N LYS A 215 28.88 -18.53 -0.90
CA LYS A 215 29.20 -19.83 -1.49
C LYS A 215 28.37 -20.93 -0.85
N ILE A 216 27.82 -21.81 -1.69
CA ILE A 216 27.23 -23.08 -1.26
C ILE A 216 28.34 -23.97 -0.71
N THR A 217 28.17 -24.53 0.49
CA THR A 217 29.20 -25.38 1.13
C THR A 217 28.96 -26.88 1.02
N ASP A 218 27.78 -27.31 0.61
CA ASP A 218 27.47 -28.72 0.36
C ASP A 218 26.46 -28.90 -0.80
N HIS A 219 26.36 -30.13 -1.27
CA HIS A 219 25.49 -30.53 -2.38
C HIS A 219 24.24 -31.30 -1.91
N LYS A 220 23.88 -31.20 -0.64
CA LYS A 220 22.63 -31.79 -0.14
C LYS A 220 21.46 -30.99 -0.68
N LYS A 221 20.59 -31.68 -1.41
CA LYS A 221 19.33 -31.11 -1.92
C LYS A 221 18.54 -30.49 -0.78
N THR A 222 18.30 -29.18 -0.86
CA THR A 222 17.66 -28.39 0.18
C THR A 222 16.70 -27.39 -0.45
N VAL A 223 15.49 -27.31 0.09
CA VAL A 223 14.49 -26.32 -0.32
C VAL A 223 14.02 -25.54 0.89
N VAL A 224 13.99 -24.21 0.76
CA VAL A 224 13.36 -23.33 1.75
C VAL A 224 12.23 -22.57 1.07
N VAL A 225 11.03 -22.68 1.63
CA VAL A 225 9.87 -21.90 1.19
C VAL A 225 9.58 -20.82 2.22
N LEU A 226 9.75 -19.56 1.83
CA LEU A 226 9.32 -18.40 2.59
C LEU A 226 7.92 -18.00 2.15
N VAL A 227 6.96 -18.10 3.04
CA VAL A 227 5.60 -17.59 2.85
C VAL A 227 5.50 -16.23 3.54
N ILE A 228 5.41 -15.17 2.75
CA ILE A 228 5.20 -13.81 3.24
C ILE A 228 3.69 -13.62 3.36
N GLY A 229 3.21 -13.59 4.60
CA GLY A 229 1.83 -13.29 4.95
C GLY A 229 1.54 -11.80 4.85
N GLU A 230 0.27 -11.48 4.67
CA GLU A 230 -0.25 -10.12 4.57
C GLU A 230 -1.27 -9.88 5.69
N SER A 231 -1.07 -8.84 6.50
CA SER A 231 -1.99 -8.39 7.55
C SER A 231 -2.34 -9.43 8.64
N ALA A 232 -1.56 -10.50 8.78
CA ALA A 232 -1.79 -11.52 9.79
C ALA A 232 -1.22 -11.07 11.16
N ARG A 233 -2.09 -10.98 12.18
CA ARG A 233 -1.72 -10.60 13.55
C ARG A 233 -1.67 -11.82 14.46
N ARG A 234 -0.67 -11.87 15.34
CA ARG A 234 -0.38 -13.02 16.20
C ARG A 234 -1.57 -13.42 17.08
N ASP A 235 -2.24 -12.43 17.67
CA ASP A 235 -3.30 -12.61 18.67
C ASP A 235 -4.53 -13.40 18.15
N ASN A 236 -4.67 -13.60 16.83
CA ASN A 236 -5.78 -14.33 16.22
C ASN A 236 -5.40 -15.74 15.72
N PHE A 237 -4.19 -16.21 16.01
CA PHE A 237 -3.75 -17.57 15.70
C PHE A 237 -3.92 -18.46 16.95
N SER A 238 -4.69 -19.55 16.85
CA SER A 238 -4.88 -20.50 17.96
C SER A 238 -3.59 -21.18 18.39
N LEU A 239 -2.58 -21.24 17.51
CA LEU A 239 -1.22 -21.66 17.85
C LEU A 239 -0.61 -20.85 18.99
N TYR A 240 -0.98 -19.58 19.14
CA TYR A 240 -0.50 -18.66 20.18
C TYR A 240 -1.48 -18.50 21.36
N GLY A 241 -2.49 -19.38 21.47
CA GLY A 241 -3.47 -19.36 22.56
C GLY A 241 -4.74 -18.55 22.29
N TYR A 242 -5.00 -18.15 21.04
CA TYR A 242 -6.29 -17.56 20.67
C TYR A 242 -7.45 -18.54 20.92
N GLN A 243 -8.57 -18.00 21.41
CA GLN A 243 -9.68 -18.82 21.94
C GLN A 243 -10.48 -19.54 20.85
N LYS A 244 -10.57 -18.98 19.64
CA LYS A 244 -11.18 -19.68 18.51
C LYS A 244 -10.12 -20.52 17.82
N ASN A 245 -10.49 -21.74 17.42
CA ASN A 245 -9.57 -22.64 16.73
C ASN A 245 -9.35 -22.22 15.26
N THR A 246 -8.49 -21.21 15.04
CA THR A 246 -8.15 -20.68 13.72
C THR A 246 -7.04 -21.46 13.02
N ASN A 247 -6.31 -22.33 13.73
CA ASN A 247 -5.27 -23.20 13.16
C ASN A 247 -5.51 -24.71 13.40
N PRO A 248 -6.64 -25.29 12.92
CA PRO A 248 -7.00 -26.68 13.18
C PRO A 248 -6.06 -27.72 12.52
N LEU A 249 -5.35 -27.37 11.44
CA LEU A 249 -4.45 -28.27 10.72
C LEU A 249 -3.00 -28.13 11.21
N LEU A 250 -2.48 -26.90 11.29
CA LEU A 250 -1.10 -26.66 11.71
C LEU A 250 -0.85 -27.10 13.16
N SER A 251 -1.83 -26.97 14.05
CA SER A 251 -1.73 -27.45 15.45
C SER A 251 -1.50 -28.96 15.59
N LYS A 252 -1.79 -29.74 14.55
CA LYS A 252 -1.58 -31.19 14.49
C LYS A 252 -0.38 -31.58 13.61
N THR A 253 0.29 -30.60 13.02
CA THR A 253 1.39 -30.83 12.09
C THR A 253 2.68 -31.07 12.88
N PRO A 254 3.34 -32.24 12.75
CA PRO A 254 4.58 -32.51 13.46
C PRO A 254 5.72 -31.61 12.93
N ASN A 255 6.70 -31.32 13.79
CA ASN A 255 7.83 -30.44 13.52
C ASN A 255 7.46 -29.02 13.13
N LEU A 256 6.29 -28.57 13.59
CA LEU A 256 5.87 -27.18 13.47
C LEU A 256 6.14 -26.45 14.77
N TYR A 257 6.79 -25.31 14.63
CA TYR A 257 7.20 -24.43 15.71
C TYR A 257 6.69 -23.03 15.42
N HIS A 258 6.54 -22.22 16.47
CA HIS A 258 6.15 -20.83 16.33
C HIS A 258 6.91 -19.98 17.36
N PHE A 259 7.12 -18.71 17.02
CA PHE A 259 7.84 -17.75 17.84
C PHE A 259 7.04 -16.47 17.98
N ASP A 260 7.13 -15.83 19.15
CA ASP A 260 6.69 -14.44 19.26
C ASP A 260 7.55 -13.58 18.34
N ALA A 261 6.94 -12.70 17.55
CA ALA A 261 7.67 -11.86 16.63
C ALA A 261 7.02 -10.49 16.44
N THR A 262 7.87 -9.53 16.05
CA THR A 262 7.43 -8.17 15.71
C THR A 262 7.87 -7.78 14.31
N SER A 263 6.99 -7.12 13.56
CA SER A 263 7.33 -6.46 12.29
C SER A 263 8.08 -5.15 12.56
N CYS A 264 8.90 -4.72 11.60
CA CYS A 264 9.58 -3.42 11.71
C CYS A 264 8.74 -2.25 11.17
N SER A 265 7.61 -2.53 10.55
CA SER A 265 6.64 -1.57 10.04
C SER A 265 5.22 -2.13 10.14
N THR A 266 4.23 -1.26 9.94
CA THR A 266 2.80 -1.58 9.94
C THR A 266 2.18 -1.52 8.55
N TYR A 267 2.99 -1.57 7.47
CA TYR A 267 2.50 -1.52 6.10
C TYR A 267 3.40 -2.33 5.16
N THR A 268 2.79 -2.92 4.13
CA THR A 268 3.36 -3.97 3.27
C THR A 268 4.74 -3.64 2.71
N THR A 269 4.91 -2.50 2.03
CA THR A 269 6.18 -2.21 1.33
C THR A 269 7.41 -2.16 2.25
N ALA A 270 7.24 -1.68 3.48
CA ALA A 270 8.32 -1.69 4.46
C ALA A 270 8.44 -3.04 5.19
N GLY A 271 7.32 -3.71 5.51
CA GLY A 271 7.33 -5.03 6.13
C GLY A 271 8.00 -6.09 5.25
N VAL A 272 7.60 -6.17 3.98
CA VAL A 272 8.20 -7.07 2.97
C VAL A 272 9.68 -6.77 2.77
N LYS A 273 10.07 -5.50 2.65
CA LYS A 273 11.49 -5.11 2.58
C LYS A 273 12.27 -5.66 3.78
N CYS A 274 11.73 -5.50 4.99
CA CYS A 274 12.35 -5.94 6.23
C CYS A 274 12.60 -7.44 6.31
N ILE A 275 11.61 -8.24 5.88
CA ILE A 275 11.71 -9.70 5.81
C ILE A 275 12.88 -10.12 4.90
N LEU A 276 13.11 -9.38 3.82
CA LEU A 276 14.08 -9.72 2.79
C LEU A 276 15.45 -9.05 2.96
N GLU A 277 15.64 -8.20 3.97
CA GLU A 277 16.90 -7.51 4.23
C GLU A 277 17.73 -8.18 5.33
N HIS A 278 19.05 -8.23 5.12
CA HIS A 278 19.98 -8.83 6.08
C HIS A 278 20.10 -8.06 7.40
N LYS A 279 19.73 -6.77 7.42
CA LYS A 279 19.74 -5.94 8.63
C LYS A 279 18.70 -4.83 8.50
N ASN A 280 18.26 -4.30 9.63
CA ASN A 280 17.37 -3.15 9.66
C ASN A 280 18.17 -1.87 9.32
N THR A 281 17.94 -1.32 8.14
CA THR A 281 18.64 -0.12 7.63
C THR A 281 17.79 0.63 6.59
N ASP A 282 18.01 1.94 6.47
CA ASP A 282 17.40 2.78 5.44
C ASP A 282 18.08 2.63 4.07
N ASP A 283 19.27 2.01 4.04
CA ASP A 283 19.97 1.68 2.80
C ASP A 283 19.15 0.67 1.98
N LEU A 284 19.28 0.73 0.65
CA LEU A 284 18.70 -0.26 -0.25
C LEU A 284 19.77 -1.31 -0.55
N TYR A 285 19.93 -2.30 0.33
CA TYR A 285 20.79 -3.44 0.04
C TYR A 285 20.08 -4.45 -0.87
N GLU A 286 20.86 -5.30 -1.51
CA GLU A 286 20.36 -6.45 -2.25
C GLU A 286 19.47 -7.33 -1.35
N ILE A 287 18.25 -7.59 -1.81
CA ILE A 287 17.27 -8.42 -1.08
C ILE A 287 17.61 -9.91 -1.19
N LEU A 288 17.16 -10.70 -0.22
CA LEU A 288 17.44 -12.14 -0.12
C LEU A 288 17.24 -12.93 -1.44
N PRO A 289 16.14 -12.78 -2.20
CA PRO A 289 15.96 -13.52 -3.46
C PRO A 289 17.01 -13.15 -4.51
N ASN A 290 17.31 -11.85 -4.66
CA ASN A 290 18.33 -11.36 -5.60
C ASN A 290 19.71 -11.90 -5.20
N TYR A 291 20.02 -11.81 -3.90
CA TYR A 291 21.27 -12.27 -3.33
C TYR A 291 21.50 -13.77 -3.55
N LEU A 292 20.50 -14.60 -3.24
CA LEU A 292 20.57 -16.04 -3.44
C LEU A 292 20.66 -16.42 -4.92
N TYR A 293 19.89 -15.76 -5.78
CA TYR A 293 19.89 -16.01 -7.23
C TYR A 293 21.25 -15.70 -7.85
N ARG A 294 21.87 -14.57 -7.45
CA ARG A 294 23.22 -14.19 -7.88
C ARG A 294 24.30 -15.16 -7.40
N ASN A 295 24.08 -15.81 -6.25
CA ASN A 295 24.99 -16.78 -5.65
C ASN A 295 24.58 -18.24 -5.91
N ASP A 296 24.04 -18.50 -7.11
CA ASP A 296 23.78 -19.82 -7.68
C ASP A 296 22.69 -20.67 -7.00
N VAL A 297 21.77 -20.07 -6.25
CA VAL A 297 20.54 -20.75 -5.79
C VAL A 297 19.47 -20.72 -6.89
N ASP A 298 18.61 -21.74 -6.97
CA ASP A 298 17.41 -21.70 -7.82
C ASP A 298 16.33 -20.93 -7.08
N VAL A 299 15.98 -19.74 -7.55
CA VAL A 299 15.07 -18.83 -6.85
C VAL A 299 13.79 -18.65 -7.65
N ILE A 300 12.66 -18.91 -6.98
CA ILE A 300 11.32 -18.82 -7.53
C ILE A 300 10.53 -17.82 -6.69
N TRP A 301 9.90 -16.84 -7.32
CA TRP A 301 8.98 -15.92 -6.66
C TRP A 301 7.58 -16.06 -7.25
N ARG A 302 6.59 -16.34 -6.40
CA ARG A 302 5.17 -16.41 -6.76
C ARG A 302 4.38 -15.43 -5.90
N THR A 303 3.58 -14.59 -6.53
CA THR A 303 2.83 -13.55 -5.79
C THR A 303 1.38 -13.42 -6.20
N SER A 304 0.52 -13.22 -5.21
CA SER A 304 -0.84 -12.70 -5.35
C SER A 304 -0.99 -11.31 -4.73
N ASN A 305 0.13 -10.71 -4.31
CA ASN A 305 0.20 -9.40 -3.68
C ASN A 305 1.29 -8.53 -4.33
N TRP A 306 1.55 -7.35 -3.78
CA TRP A 306 2.49 -6.36 -4.28
C TRP A 306 3.28 -5.74 -3.13
N GLY A 307 4.32 -4.99 -3.46
CA GLY A 307 5.06 -4.18 -2.49
C GLY A 307 6.46 -4.67 -2.18
N GLU A 308 6.88 -5.77 -2.81
CA GLU A 308 8.27 -6.21 -2.83
C GLU A 308 9.21 -5.16 -3.43
N PRO A 309 10.45 -5.01 -2.90
CA PRO A 309 11.52 -4.28 -3.57
C PRO A 309 11.82 -4.90 -4.95
N PRO A 310 12.53 -4.20 -5.85
CA PRO A 310 12.85 -4.73 -7.18
C PRO A 310 13.48 -6.13 -7.13
N VAL A 311 12.78 -7.11 -7.72
CA VAL A 311 13.23 -8.50 -7.80
C VAL A 311 13.96 -8.73 -9.12
N HIS A 312 15.19 -9.26 -9.05
CA HIS A 312 16.13 -9.46 -10.15
C HIS A 312 16.45 -10.95 -10.34
N ILE A 313 15.41 -11.77 -10.40
CA ILE A 313 15.50 -13.22 -10.64
C ILE A 313 14.86 -13.59 -11.97
N LYS A 314 15.13 -14.80 -12.47
CA LYS A 314 14.56 -15.27 -13.73
C LYS A 314 13.08 -15.66 -13.62
N GLU A 315 12.69 -16.30 -12.52
CA GLU A 315 11.37 -16.90 -12.36
C GLU A 315 10.52 -16.10 -11.38
N TYR A 316 9.71 -15.20 -11.95
CA TYR A 316 8.77 -14.36 -11.23
C TYR A 316 7.37 -14.58 -11.83
N GLU A 317 6.47 -15.17 -11.05
CA GLU A 317 5.13 -15.56 -11.49
C GLU A 317 4.06 -14.83 -10.68
N THR A 318 3.13 -14.19 -11.39
CA THR A 318 1.93 -13.55 -10.81
C THR A 318 0.79 -14.55 -10.73
N ASN A 319 -0.19 -14.27 -9.85
CA ASN A 319 -1.43 -15.03 -9.73
C ASN A 319 -2.13 -15.23 -11.09
N ASP A 320 -2.17 -14.23 -11.96
CA ASP A 320 -2.80 -14.34 -13.30
C ASP A 320 -2.08 -15.36 -14.19
N GLN A 321 -0.76 -15.40 -14.14
CA GLN A 321 0.04 -16.38 -14.90
C GLN A 321 -0.19 -17.80 -14.35
N LEU A 322 -0.17 -17.96 -13.02
CA LEU A 322 -0.38 -19.24 -12.35
C LEU A 322 -1.80 -19.78 -12.54
N ALA A 323 -2.81 -18.90 -12.54
CA ALA A 323 -4.22 -19.23 -12.70
C ALA A 323 -4.49 -19.95 -14.04
N THR A 324 -3.68 -19.73 -15.07
CA THR A 324 -3.81 -20.38 -16.38
C THR A 324 -3.72 -21.91 -16.28
N ASN A 325 -2.95 -22.42 -15.33
CA ASN A 325 -2.75 -23.86 -15.11
C ASN A 325 -3.45 -24.39 -13.85
N CYS A 326 -4.12 -23.52 -13.11
CA CYS A 326 -4.79 -23.87 -11.86
C CYS A 326 -6.19 -24.46 -12.13
N LYS A 327 -6.63 -25.39 -11.28
CA LYS A 327 -7.97 -25.99 -11.35
C LYS A 327 -8.67 -25.93 -9.99
N GLY A 328 -9.96 -25.60 -10.00
CA GLY A 328 -10.81 -25.55 -8.80
C GLY A 328 -11.05 -24.13 -8.29
N GLU A 329 -11.84 -24.02 -7.22
CA GLU A 329 -12.23 -22.71 -6.66
C GLU A 329 -11.07 -21.97 -5.98
N GLY A 330 -10.06 -22.70 -5.49
CA GLY A 330 -8.86 -22.13 -4.86
C GLY A 330 -8.03 -21.24 -5.79
N CYS A 331 -8.20 -21.34 -7.10
CA CYS A 331 -7.47 -20.55 -8.09
C CYS A 331 -7.79 -19.05 -8.08
N ALA A 332 -8.93 -18.66 -7.51
CA ALA A 332 -9.30 -17.26 -7.32
C ALA A 332 -8.68 -16.64 -6.06
N TYR A 333 -7.92 -17.43 -5.28
CA TYR A 333 -7.37 -17.07 -3.99
C TYR A 333 -5.89 -17.48 -3.90
N ASP A 334 -5.25 -17.26 -2.74
CA ASP A 334 -3.81 -17.47 -2.56
C ASP A 334 -3.36 -18.93 -2.72
N GLU A 335 -4.27 -19.91 -2.69
CA GLU A 335 -3.95 -21.32 -3.02
C GLU A 335 -3.42 -21.47 -4.46
N VAL A 336 -3.71 -20.51 -5.36
CA VAL A 336 -3.14 -20.48 -6.72
C VAL A 336 -1.61 -20.51 -6.72
N LEU A 337 -0.96 -20.00 -5.66
CA LEU A 337 0.50 -19.96 -5.53
C LEU A 337 1.13 -21.36 -5.44
N LEU A 338 0.36 -22.36 -5.01
CA LEU A 338 0.79 -23.75 -4.91
C LEU A 338 0.69 -24.51 -6.25
N THR A 339 0.06 -23.93 -7.28
CA THR A 339 -0.17 -24.58 -8.58
C THR A 339 1.13 -25.09 -9.20
N GLY A 340 1.29 -26.41 -9.30
CA GLY A 340 2.47 -27.04 -9.91
C GLY A 340 3.79 -26.81 -9.17
N LEU A 341 3.75 -26.33 -7.91
CA LEU A 341 4.96 -25.92 -7.18
C LEU A 341 5.88 -27.11 -6.90
N LYS A 342 5.33 -28.23 -6.43
CA LYS A 342 6.09 -29.45 -6.12
C LYS A 342 6.80 -30.01 -7.35
N GLU A 343 6.12 -30.04 -8.49
CA GLU A 343 6.69 -30.48 -9.77
C GLU A 343 7.81 -29.55 -10.20
N ARG A 344 7.62 -28.23 -10.07
CA ARG A 344 8.64 -27.24 -10.39
C ARG A 344 9.88 -27.39 -9.50
N ILE A 345 9.72 -27.56 -8.19
CA ILE A 345 10.83 -27.82 -7.26
C ILE A 345 11.57 -29.11 -7.67
N SER A 346 10.84 -30.19 -7.93
CA SER A 346 11.41 -31.49 -8.31
C SER A 346 12.18 -31.45 -9.63
N SER A 347 11.79 -30.56 -10.55
CA SER A 347 12.42 -30.39 -11.85
C SER A 347 13.73 -29.59 -11.82
N SER A 348 14.06 -28.96 -10.69
CA SER A 348 15.28 -28.16 -10.58
C SER A 348 16.52 -29.03 -10.73
N LYS A 349 17.53 -28.47 -11.39
CA LYS A 349 18.85 -29.08 -11.53
C LYS A 349 19.84 -28.61 -10.47
N LYS A 350 19.44 -27.66 -9.61
CA LYS A 350 20.27 -27.12 -8.54
C LYS A 350 19.97 -27.83 -7.23
N ASP A 351 20.99 -27.96 -6.38
CA ASP A 351 20.83 -28.59 -5.07
C ASP A 351 20.14 -27.65 -4.07
N LYS A 352 20.29 -26.33 -4.22
CA LYS A 352 19.74 -25.33 -3.31
C LYS A 352 18.61 -24.57 -4.00
N ILE A 353 17.43 -24.59 -3.41
CA ILE A 353 16.22 -23.96 -3.94
C ILE A 353 15.63 -23.04 -2.88
N PHE A 354 15.30 -21.82 -3.27
CA PHE A 354 14.57 -20.86 -2.45
C PHE A 354 13.30 -20.44 -3.16
N VAL A 355 12.17 -20.59 -2.47
CA VAL A 355 10.85 -20.21 -3.00
C VAL A 355 10.28 -19.12 -2.12
N VAL A 356 9.79 -18.04 -2.72
CA VAL A 356 8.96 -17.05 -2.03
C VAL A 356 7.53 -17.16 -2.52
N LEU A 357 6.59 -17.31 -1.59
CA LEU A 357 5.16 -17.22 -1.82
C LEU A 357 4.64 -15.97 -1.11
N HIS A 358 4.28 -14.94 -1.87
CA HIS A 358 3.80 -13.66 -1.33
C HIS A 358 2.27 -13.60 -1.42
N THR A 359 1.60 -13.70 -0.26
CA THR A 359 0.14 -13.87 -0.17
C THR A 359 -0.60 -12.55 0.08
N SER A 360 -1.92 -12.54 -0.11
CA SER A 360 -2.77 -11.35 0.08
C SER A 360 -3.89 -11.56 1.14
N THR A 361 -3.79 -12.65 1.91
CA THR A 361 -4.93 -13.34 2.54
C THR A 361 -5.68 -12.49 3.56
N SER A 362 -4.99 -11.78 4.46
CA SER A 362 -5.70 -11.01 5.50
C SER A 362 -5.82 -9.53 5.17
N HIS A 363 -5.54 -9.11 3.93
CA HIS A 363 -5.64 -7.71 3.53
C HIS A 363 -7.10 -7.22 3.54
N GLY A 364 -7.39 -6.22 4.36
CA GLY A 364 -8.70 -5.57 4.43
C GLY A 364 -9.05 -4.68 3.22
N PRO A 365 -10.17 -3.95 3.25
CA PRO A 365 -11.21 -3.99 4.27
C PRO A 365 -12.22 -5.13 4.06
N THR A 366 -12.18 -5.88 2.95
CA THR A 366 -13.15 -6.96 2.67
C THR A 366 -12.57 -8.34 2.95
N TYR A 367 -12.37 -8.67 4.23
CA TYR A 367 -11.80 -9.95 4.67
C TYR A 367 -12.61 -11.16 4.18
N SER A 368 -13.94 -11.04 4.13
CA SER A 368 -14.83 -12.12 3.67
C SER A 368 -14.64 -12.54 2.21
N LYS A 369 -13.93 -11.73 1.42
CA LYS A 369 -13.60 -12.04 0.01
C LYS A 369 -12.24 -12.71 -0.17
N LYS A 370 -11.54 -12.99 0.93
CA LYS A 370 -10.17 -13.51 0.89
C LYS A 370 -10.05 -15.02 1.09
N TYR A 371 -11.18 -15.70 1.25
CA TYR A 371 -11.23 -17.14 1.40
C TYR A 371 -12.45 -17.72 0.65
N PRO A 372 -12.34 -18.96 0.13
CA PRO A 372 -13.49 -19.68 -0.40
C PRO A 372 -14.57 -19.93 0.66
N ALA A 373 -15.83 -20.10 0.23
CA ALA A 373 -16.99 -20.24 1.13
C ALA A 373 -16.86 -21.36 2.17
N GLN A 374 -16.13 -22.44 1.86
CA GLN A 374 -15.90 -23.58 2.77
C GLN A 374 -15.05 -23.21 4.01
N PHE A 375 -14.31 -22.10 3.96
CA PHE A 375 -13.50 -21.59 5.07
C PHE A 375 -14.24 -20.53 5.90
N GLU A 376 -15.51 -20.23 5.58
CA GLU A 376 -16.38 -19.38 6.41
C GLU A 376 -16.91 -20.14 7.63
N LEU A 377 -16.02 -20.48 8.58
CA LEU A 377 -16.35 -21.27 9.76
C LEU A 377 -17.02 -20.44 10.85
N PHE A 378 -16.52 -19.21 11.07
CA PHE A 378 -17.06 -18.28 12.06
C PHE A 378 -18.07 -17.35 11.40
N LYS A 379 -19.29 -17.26 11.96
CA LYS A 379 -20.42 -16.49 11.43
C LYS A 379 -21.14 -15.76 12.56
N PRO A 380 -21.81 -14.62 12.27
CA PRO A 380 -21.91 -13.91 10.98
C PRO A 380 -20.59 -13.21 10.60
N VAL A 381 -20.46 -12.76 9.33
CA VAL A 381 -19.25 -12.08 8.81
C VAL A 381 -19.56 -10.70 8.23
N CYS A 382 -18.61 -9.78 8.39
CA CYS A 382 -18.67 -8.44 7.81
C CYS A 382 -18.44 -8.50 6.29
N ASN A 383 -19.39 -8.01 5.50
CA ASN A 383 -19.32 -7.92 4.04
C ASN A 383 -19.21 -6.47 3.52
N SER A 384 -18.94 -5.52 4.42
CA SER A 384 -18.83 -4.10 4.11
C SER A 384 -17.38 -3.68 3.96
N VAL A 385 -17.15 -2.66 3.11
CA VAL A 385 -15.87 -1.92 3.08
C VAL A 385 -15.80 -0.85 4.19
N GLU A 386 -16.95 -0.51 4.79
CA GLU A 386 -17.07 0.44 5.90
C GLU A 386 -17.08 -0.35 7.21
N LEU A 387 -15.88 -0.69 7.72
CA LEU A 387 -15.70 -1.61 8.85
C LEU A 387 -16.41 -1.14 10.14
N GLY A 388 -16.56 0.17 10.33
CA GLY A 388 -17.30 0.74 11.46
C GLY A 388 -18.80 0.49 11.45
N ASN A 389 -19.38 0.07 10.32
CA ASN A 389 -20.80 -0.29 10.21
C ASN A 389 -21.06 -1.76 10.56
N CYS A 390 -20.01 -2.58 10.63
CA CYS A 390 -20.11 -3.97 11.06
C CYS A 390 -20.02 -4.06 12.58
N SER A 391 -20.70 -5.04 13.18
CA SER A 391 -20.41 -5.38 14.57
C SER A 391 -18.97 -5.85 14.71
N LYS A 392 -18.38 -5.65 15.90
CA LYS A 392 -17.02 -6.13 16.19
C LYS A 392 -16.88 -7.64 15.98
N GLU A 393 -17.93 -8.40 16.31
CA GLU A 393 -17.96 -9.85 16.13
C GLU A 393 -17.96 -10.24 14.64
N GLU A 394 -18.78 -9.61 13.80
CA GLU A 394 -18.79 -9.86 12.35
C GLU A 394 -17.44 -9.59 11.69
N LEU A 395 -16.78 -8.51 12.12
CA LEU A 395 -15.45 -8.13 11.64
C LEU A 395 -14.40 -9.16 12.05
N ILE A 396 -14.35 -9.51 13.34
CA ILE A 396 -13.41 -10.50 13.85
C ILE A 396 -13.67 -11.88 13.23
N ASN A 397 -14.93 -12.29 13.03
CA ASN A 397 -15.25 -13.56 12.37
C ASN A 397 -14.78 -13.58 10.91
N ALA A 398 -15.00 -12.48 10.15
CA ALA A 398 -14.51 -12.38 8.78
C ALA A 398 -12.98 -12.47 8.74
N TYR A 399 -12.27 -11.82 9.67
CA TYR A 399 -10.82 -11.92 9.78
C TYR A 399 -10.34 -13.31 10.22
N ASP A 400 -10.96 -13.92 11.23
CA ASP A 400 -10.58 -15.24 11.73
C ASP A 400 -10.67 -16.32 10.64
N ASN A 401 -11.63 -16.19 9.72
CA ASN A 401 -11.75 -17.08 8.57
C ASN A 401 -10.60 -16.92 7.54
N THR A 402 -9.98 -15.73 7.44
CA THR A 402 -8.74 -15.57 6.63
C THR A 402 -7.60 -16.36 7.25
N VAL A 403 -7.49 -16.37 8.58
CA VAL A 403 -6.48 -17.14 9.33
C VAL A 403 -6.69 -18.65 9.16
N VAL A 404 -7.95 -19.12 9.19
CA VAL A 404 -8.30 -20.53 8.88
C VAL A 404 -7.87 -20.90 7.46
N TYR A 405 -8.05 -20.00 6.49
CA TYR A 405 -7.61 -20.27 5.13
C TYR A 405 -6.08 -20.27 4.98
N THR A 406 -5.37 -19.37 5.69
CA THR A 406 -3.91 -19.41 5.80
C THR A 406 -3.42 -20.72 6.42
N ASP A 407 -4.06 -21.22 7.49
CA ASP A 407 -3.77 -22.53 8.10
C ASP A 407 -3.82 -23.67 7.06
N TYR A 408 -4.86 -23.68 6.23
CA TYR A 408 -5.03 -24.66 5.14
C TYR A 408 -3.94 -24.55 4.06
N ILE A 409 -3.63 -23.35 3.57
CA ILE A 409 -2.60 -23.15 2.54
C ILE A 409 -1.23 -23.62 3.06
N LEU A 410 -0.87 -23.22 4.28
CA LEU A 410 0.41 -23.60 4.89
C LEU A 410 0.48 -25.11 5.14
N HIS A 411 -0.61 -25.73 5.56
CA HIS A 411 -0.67 -27.18 5.74
C HIS A 411 -0.46 -27.92 4.42
N ASN A 412 -1.16 -27.54 3.34
CA ASN A 412 -0.99 -28.17 2.04
C ASN A 412 0.42 -27.99 1.47
N LEU A 413 1.01 -26.81 1.64
CA LEU A 413 2.41 -26.58 1.30
C LEU A 413 3.33 -27.56 2.04
N ILE A 414 3.13 -27.73 3.34
CA ILE A 414 3.91 -28.70 4.14
C ILE A 414 3.70 -30.14 3.63
N GLU A 415 2.47 -30.54 3.29
CA GLU A 415 2.19 -31.86 2.74
C GLU A 415 2.87 -32.10 1.38
N ASP A 416 2.98 -31.07 0.53
CA ASP A 416 3.77 -31.15 -0.70
C ASP A 416 5.27 -31.25 -0.41
N LEU A 417 5.81 -30.44 0.51
CA LEU A 417 7.22 -30.50 0.90
C LEU A 417 7.59 -31.85 1.54
N LYS A 418 6.69 -32.48 2.28
CA LYS A 418 6.87 -33.83 2.84
C LYS A 418 7.00 -34.89 1.76
N GLN A 419 6.47 -34.69 0.56
CA GLN A 419 6.59 -35.63 -0.56
C GLN A 419 7.94 -35.53 -1.26
N LEU A 420 8.66 -34.42 -1.10
CA LEU A 420 10.01 -34.22 -1.63
C LEU A 420 11.08 -34.94 -0.77
N LYS A 421 11.02 -36.27 -0.71
CA LYS A 421 11.87 -37.09 0.18
C LYS A 421 13.38 -36.93 -0.02
N GLU A 422 13.81 -36.49 -1.21
CA GLU A 422 15.22 -36.22 -1.51
C GLU A 422 15.70 -34.87 -0.95
N TYR A 423 14.79 -33.98 -0.58
CA TYR A 423 15.10 -32.63 -0.13
C TYR A 423 15.03 -32.52 1.39
N ASN A 424 16.02 -31.83 1.96
CA ASN A 424 15.85 -31.18 3.25
C ASN A 424 14.97 -29.95 3.06
N SER A 425 13.77 -29.97 3.63
CA SER A 425 12.76 -28.93 3.40
C SER A 425 12.51 -28.11 4.66
N ALA A 426 12.37 -26.80 4.49
CA ALA A 426 11.81 -25.92 5.51
C ALA A 426 10.74 -25.00 4.92
N MET A 427 9.77 -24.65 5.76
CA MET A 427 8.81 -23.59 5.50
C MET A 427 8.94 -22.55 6.62
N LEU A 428 9.09 -21.27 6.24
CA LEU A 428 9.00 -20.13 7.15
C LEU A 428 7.78 -19.31 6.73
N PHE A 429 6.83 -19.08 7.64
CA PHE A 429 5.74 -18.14 7.45
C PHE A 429 5.93 -16.96 8.38
N VAL A 430 5.92 -15.75 7.83
CA VAL A 430 6.02 -14.51 8.58
C VAL A 430 5.09 -13.48 7.98
N SER A 431 4.32 -12.77 8.81
CA SER A 431 3.50 -11.66 8.31
C SER A 431 4.36 -10.42 8.08
N ASP A 432 4.00 -9.62 7.07
CA ASP A 432 4.58 -8.30 6.83
C ASP A 432 4.25 -7.29 7.95
N HIS A 433 3.03 -7.34 8.46
CA HIS A 433 2.51 -6.62 9.64
C HIS A 433 1.23 -7.28 10.17
N GLY A 434 0.67 -6.73 11.25
CA GLY A 434 -0.63 -7.10 11.82
C GLY A 434 -1.78 -6.22 11.34
N GLU A 435 -2.90 -6.19 12.08
CA GLU A 435 -4.15 -5.52 11.67
C GLU A 435 -4.96 -5.04 12.89
N SER A 436 -5.45 -3.79 12.88
CA SER A 436 -6.44 -3.31 13.85
C SER A 436 -7.87 -3.67 13.41
N LEU A 437 -8.66 -4.22 14.32
CA LEU A 437 -10.01 -4.75 14.08
C LEU A 437 -11.07 -4.06 14.95
N GLY A 438 -10.88 -2.77 15.24
CA GLY A 438 -11.81 -1.91 15.99
C GLY A 438 -11.38 -1.62 17.42
N GLU A 439 -10.21 -2.10 17.87
CA GLU A 439 -9.63 -1.69 19.17
C GLU A 439 -9.42 -0.17 19.19
N ASN A 440 -9.97 0.53 20.20
CA ASN A 440 -9.94 2.00 20.29
C ASN A 440 -10.47 2.74 19.05
N ASN A 441 -11.42 2.14 18.32
CA ASN A 441 -11.92 2.64 17.02
C ASN A 441 -10.84 2.74 15.93
N LEU A 442 -9.73 2.01 16.08
CA LEU A 442 -8.71 1.85 15.05
C LEU A 442 -9.05 0.63 14.20
N TYR A 443 -8.93 0.80 12.89
CA TYR A 443 -9.15 -0.24 11.90
C TYR A 443 -7.99 -0.20 10.91
N MET A 444 -7.80 -1.30 10.21
CA MET A 444 -6.75 -1.44 9.20
C MET A 444 -5.35 -1.35 9.83
N HIS A 445 -4.37 -0.94 9.04
CA HIS A 445 -2.96 -0.84 9.38
C HIS A 445 -2.36 0.47 8.83
N GLY A 446 -1.04 0.63 8.93
CA GLY A 446 -0.32 1.80 8.39
C GLY A 446 -0.08 2.95 9.38
N LEU A 447 -0.31 2.74 10.68
CA LEU A 447 0.04 3.75 11.68
C LEU A 447 1.55 3.83 11.89
N PRO A 448 2.15 5.02 12.02
CA PRO A 448 3.57 5.14 12.34
C PRO A 448 3.94 4.30 13.56
N MET A 449 5.04 3.52 13.49
CA MET A 449 5.47 2.60 14.57
C MET A 449 5.51 3.24 15.97
N SER A 450 5.82 4.53 16.08
CA SER A 450 5.85 5.27 17.36
C SER A 450 4.50 5.36 18.07
N ILE A 451 3.40 5.18 17.35
CA ILE A 451 2.02 5.28 17.87
C ILE A 451 1.15 4.09 17.48
N ALA A 452 1.69 3.13 16.73
CA ALA A 452 0.95 1.95 16.31
C ALA A 452 0.58 1.08 17.53
N PRO A 453 -0.65 0.54 17.57
CA PRO A 453 -1.02 -0.43 18.60
C PRO A 453 -0.37 -1.78 18.29
N LYS A 454 -0.20 -2.63 19.32
CA LYS A 454 0.49 -3.92 19.19
C LYS A 454 -0.13 -4.83 18.14
N GLU A 455 -1.43 -4.70 17.92
CA GLU A 455 -2.19 -5.45 16.92
C GLU A 455 -1.67 -5.24 15.50
N GLN A 456 -1.00 -4.11 15.20
CA GLN A 456 -0.41 -3.84 13.87
C GLN A 456 1.03 -4.32 13.70
N TYR A 457 1.73 -4.73 14.76
CA TYR A 457 3.13 -5.14 14.64
C TYR A 457 3.49 -6.46 15.34
N GLU A 458 2.65 -7.00 16.23
CA GLU A 458 2.83 -8.36 16.75
C GLU A 458 2.29 -9.38 15.73
N ILE A 459 3.21 -10.12 15.11
CA ILE A 459 2.96 -10.96 13.94
C ILE A 459 3.22 -12.43 14.23
N PRO A 460 2.56 -13.36 13.53
CA PRO A 460 2.92 -14.76 13.57
C PRO A 460 4.26 -15.00 12.85
N PHE A 461 5.13 -15.81 13.46
CA PHE A 461 6.33 -16.38 12.84
C PHE A 461 6.30 -17.89 13.06
N ILE A 462 6.00 -18.65 12.00
CA ILE A 462 5.80 -20.10 12.05
C ILE A 462 6.88 -20.78 11.21
N VAL A 463 7.43 -21.88 11.74
CA VAL A 463 8.52 -22.62 11.10
C VAL A 463 8.18 -24.10 11.09
N TRP A 464 8.35 -24.73 9.94
CA TRP A 464 8.28 -26.17 9.79
C TRP A 464 9.56 -26.70 9.18
N VAL A 465 10.02 -27.87 9.65
CA VAL A 465 11.20 -28.57 9.11
C VAL A 465 10.89 -30.05 8.83
N SER A 466 11.42 -30.57 7.72
CA SER A 466 11.24 -31.99 7.34
C SER A 466 12.06 -32.96 8.19
N ASP A 467 13.18 -32.49 8.74
CA ASP A 467 14.16 -33.31 9.48
C ASP A 467 14.05 -33.06 10.99
N HIS A 468 13.72 -34.09 11.75
CA HIS A 468 13.60 -34.05 13.22
C HIS A 468 14.93 -33.74 13.92
N SER A 469 16.07 -33.94 13.25
CA SER A 469 17.39 -33.68 13.83
C SER A 469 17.76 -32.19 13.84
N LYS A 470 17.09 -31.36 13.04
CA LYS A 470 17.32 -29.91 13.04
C LYS A 470 16.67 -29.29 14.27
N GLN A 471 17.51 -28.89 15.22
CA GLN A 471 17.11 -28.18 16.42
C GLN A 471 16.97 -26.68 16.11
N LEU A 472 15.95 -26.06 16.70
CA LEU A 472 15.76 -24.61 16.66
C LEU A 472 16.36 -24.00 17.91
N LYS A 473 17.03 -22.87 17.75
CA LYS A 473 17.54 -22.07 18.87
C LYS A 473 16.38 -21.66 19.78
N PRO A 474 16.56 -21.64 21.12
CA PRO A 474 15.52 -21.31 22.10
C PRO A 474 15.25 -19.79 22.17
N ASN A 475 15.07 -19.15 21.02
CA ASN A 475 14.77 -17.73 20.89
C ASN A 475 13.37 -17.44 21.45
N LYS A 476 13.28 -16.43 22.33
CA LYS A 476 11.98 -16.02 22.90
C LYS A 476 11.19 -15.13 21.94
N THR A 477 11.86 -14.23 21.25
CA THR A 477 11.23 -13.25 20.36
C THR A 477 12.10 -13.05 19.13
N LEU A 478 11.47 -13.04 17.95
CA LEU A 478 12.12 -12.84 16.67
C LEU A 478 11.73 -11.50 16.05
N THR A 479 12.52 -11.10 15.07
CA THR A 479 12.21 -10.00 14.15
C THR A 479 12.19 -10.53 12.73
N GLN A 480 11.60 -9.77 11.80
CA GLN A 480 11.55 -10.13 10.38
C GLN A 480 12.94 -10.38 9.77
N ASN A 481 13.99 -9.67 10.22
CA ASN A 481 15.36 -9.88 9.75
C ASN A 481 15.93 -11.27 10.05
N HIS A 482 15.32 -12.04 10.98
CA HIS A 482 15.77 -13.40 11.24
C HIS A 482 15.59 -14.32 10.03
N VAL A 483 14.63 -14.01 9.15
CA VAL A 483 14.39 -14.78 7.92
C VAL A 483 15.65 -14.84 7.06
N PHE A 484 16.32 -13.70 6.85
CA PHE A 484 17.48 -13.63 5.96
C PHE A 484 18.57 -14.62 6.36
N HIS A 485 19.01 -14.56 7.62
CA HIS A 485 20.12 -15.37 8.12
C HIS A 485 19.70 -16.83 8.34
N SER A 486 18.46 -17.06 8.73
CA SER A 486 17.90 -18.42 8.85
C SER A 486 17.86 -19.14 7.51
N VAL A 487 17.49 -18.45 6.43
CA VAL A 487 17.51 -19.02 5.08
C VAL A 487 18.95 -19.33 4.64
N LEU A 488 19.90 -18.42 4.89
CA LEU A 488 21.32 -18.68 4.59
C LEU A 488 21.86 -19.91 5.33
N LYS A 489 21.61 -19.99 6.64
CA LYS A 489 22.01 -21.13 7.48
C LYS A 489 21.36 -22.43 7.00
N PHE A 490 20.06 -22.43 6.70
CA PHE A 490 19.35 -23.65 6.30
C PHE A 490 19.80 -24.17 4.93
N LEU A 491 20.13 -23.28 3.99
CA LEU A 491 20.67 -23.61 2.67
C LEU A 491 22.17 -23.92 2.69
N ASP A 492 22.82 -23.86 3.86
CA ASP A 492 24.27 -24.05 4.02
C ASP A 492 25.08 -23.08 3.13
N MET A 493 24.71 -21.79 3.20
CA MET A 493 25.37 -20.70 2.49
C MET A 493 26.43 -20.04 3.37
N LYS A 494 27.70 -20.08 2.95
CA LYS A 494 28.78 -19.34 3.59
C LYS A 494 28.85 -17.93 3.03
N SER A 495 28.59 -16.93 3.88
CA SER A 495 28.61 -15.51 3.51
C SER A 495 29.30 -14.65 4.58
N PRO A 496 30.06 -13.60 4.21
CA PRO A 496 30.60 -12.62 5.16
C PRO A 496 29.56 -11.80 5.92
N ILE A 497 28.33 -11.71 5.42
CA ILE A 497 27.25 -10.93 6.05
C ILE A 497 26.33 -11.78 6.94
N TYR A 498 26.57 -13.09 7.02
CA TYR A 498 25.79 -13.99 7.86
C TYR A 498 26.03 -13.65 9.34
N ASP A 499 24.94 -13.50 10.10
CA ASP A 499 24.93 -13.27 11.54
C ASP A 499 24.26 -14.43 12.26
N GLU A 500 25.06 -15.20 13.01
CA GLU A 500 24.60 -16.36 13.77
C GLU A 500 23.58 -16.01 14.86
N ASN A 501 23.58 -14.76 15.36
CA ASN A 501 22.58 -14.33 16.35
C ASN A 501 21.21 -14.08 15.73
N MET A 502 21.16 -13.95 14.41
CA MET A 502 19.95 -13.64 13.65
C MET A 502 19.40 -14.85 12.90
N ASP A 503 19.99 -16.03 13.06
CA ASP A 503 19.39 -17.27 12.56
C ASP A 503 18.65 -18.02 13.68
N ILE A 504 17.69 -18.86 13.30
CA ILE A 504 16.88 -19.66 14.23
C ILE A 504 17.31 -21.12 14.37
N PHE A 505 18.34 -21.57 13.65
CA PHE A 505 18.74 -22.98 13.58
C PHE A 505 20.06 -23.22 14.34
N GLU A 506 20.16 -24.32 15.08
CA GLU A 506 21.43 -24.69 15.72
C GLU A 506 22.52 -25.09 14.70
#